data_AF-A0A485J823-F1
#
_entry.id   AF-A0A485J823-F1
#
_cell.length_a   1.000
_cell.length_b   1.000
_cell.length_c   1.000
_cell.angle_alpha   90.00
_cell.angle_beta   90.00
_cell.angle_gamma   90.00
#
_symmetry.space_group_name_H-M   'P 1'
#
loop_
_entity.id
_entity.type
_entity.pdbx_description
1 polymer ?
#
loop_
_entity_poly.entity_id
_entity_poly.type
_entity_poly.pdbx_seq_one_letter_code
_entity_poly.pdbx_strand_id
1 'polypeptide(L)'
;MARTSDGPTAIAFMESLVKRDRAAVVCDLLFGLPGQDAQTWGEDLAIARDIGLDGVDLYALNVLPNTPLGKAVENGRTTVPSPAERRDLYLQGCDFMDDAGWRCISNSHWAVPHANAISITC
;
A
#
# COMPACT_ATOMS: atom_id res chain seq x y z
N MET A 1 9.07 15.78 -0.52
CA MET A 1 7.85 15.77 0.29
C MET A 1 8.11 14.80 1.44
N ALA A 2 8.03 15.25 2.69
CA ALA A 2 8.20 14.36 3.84
C ALA A 2 6.84 13.79 4.27
N ARG A 3 6.83 12.68 5.00
CA ARG A 3 5.62 12.12 5.63
C ARG A 3 4.99 13.20 6.53
N THR A 4 3.72 13.51 6.31
CA THR A 4 3.00 14.60 6.99
C THR A 4 2.14 14.13 8.17
N SER A 5 1.95 12.82 8.33
CA SER A 5 1.15 12.20 9.39
C SER A 5 1.86 10.94 9.91
N ASP A 6 1.67 10.63 11.20
CA ASP A 6 2.02 9.32 11.73
C ASP A 6 0.94 8.27 11.39
N GLY A 7 1.27 7.00 11.65
CA GLY A 7 0.40 5.86 11.39
C GLY A 7 -0.94 5.97 12.13
N PRO A 8 -0.96 6.14 13.47
CA PRO A 8 -2.22 6.24 14.23
C PRO A 8 -3.14 7.35 13.74
N THR A 9 -2.60 8.52 13.39
CA THR A 9 -3.40 9.64 12.87
C THR A 9 -3.98 9.31 11.48
N ALA A 10 -3.20 8.67 10.61
CA ALA A 10 -3.68 8.24 9.30
C ALA A 10 -4.78 7.17 9.42
N ILE A 11 -4.60 6.17 10.29
CA ILE A 11 -5.58 5.11 10.57
C ILE A 11 -6.90 5.74 11.05
N ALA A 12 -6.84 6.58 12.08
CA ALA A 12 -8.03 7.23 12.64
C ALA A 12 -8.77 8.09 11.61
N PHE A 13 -8.02 8.77 10.73
CA PHE A 13 -8.61 9.54 9.63
C PHE A 13 -9.34 8.63 8.64
N MET A 14 -8.70 7.55 8.17
CA MET A 14 -9.28 6.60 7.22
C MET A 14 -10.51 5.89 7.80
N GLU A 15 -10.45 5.43 9.05
CA GLU A 15 -11.62 4.87 9.74
C GLU A 15 -12.79 5.85 9.78
N SER A 16 -12.52 7.15 9.98
CA SER A 16 -13.58 8.15 9.99
C SER A 16 -14.24 8.29 8.62
N LEU A 17 -13.50 8.08 7.52
CA LEU A 17 -14.05 8.11 6.16
C LEU A 17 -14.90 6.87 5.89
N VAL A 18 -14.38 5.69 6.23
CA VAL A 18 -15.11 4.41 6.10
C VAL A 18 -16.42 4.46 6.87
N LYS A 19 -16.40 4.91 8.14
CA LYS A 19 -17.61 5.05 8.98
C LYS A 19 -18.69 5.97 8.41
N ARG A 20 -18.35 6.87 7.49
CA ARG A 20 -19.35 7.76 6.86
C ARG A 20 -20.15 7.05 5.78
N ASP A 21 -19.61 6.00 5.16
CA ASP A 21 -20.27 5.18 4.14
C ASP A 21 -20.96 6.03 3.04
N ARG A 22 -20.20 6.98 2.46
CA ARG A 22 -20.70 7.88 1.40
C ARG A 22 -19.97 7.76 0.07
N ALA A 23 -18.86 7.03 0.06
CA ALA A 23 -18.00 6.83 -1.08
C ALA A 23 -17.11 5.62 -0.82
N ALA A 24 -16.62 4.99 -1.90
CA ALA A 24 -15.56 4.01 -1.79
C ALA A 24 -14.29 4.69 -1.26
N VAL A 25 -13.65 4.07 -0.27
CA VAL A 25 -12.42 4.51 0.36
C VAL A 25 -11.30 3.56 -0.05
N VAL A 26 -10.31 4.09 -0.77
CA VAL A 26 -9.15 3.35 -1.27
C VAL A 26 -7.88 3.94 -0.68
N CYS A 27 -6.85 3.11 -0.48
CA CYS A 27 -5.53 3.54 -0.03
C CYS A 27 -4.41 3.04 -0.95
N ASP A 28 -3.47 3.93 -1.29
CA ASP A 28 -2.22 3.57 -1.95
C ASP A 28 -1.19 3.13 -0.90
N LEU A 29 -0.78 1.86 -0.95
CA LEU A 29 0.30 1.32 -0.14
C LEU A 29 1.59 1.23 -0.96
N LEU A 30 2.67 1.77 -0.40
CA LEU A 30 4.01 1.69 -0.98
C LEU A 30 4.81 0.57 -0.33
N PHE A 31 5.28 -0.39 -1.15
CA PHE A 31 6.25 -1.39 -0.72
C PHE A 31 7.64 -1.10 -1.30
N GLY A 32 8.68 -1.64 -0.65
CA GLY A 32 10.07 -1.38 -1.00
C GLY A 32 10.61 -0.09 -0.40
N LEU A 33 10.03 0.40 0.69
CA LEU A 33 10.53 1.58 1.41
C LEU A 33 11.87 1.26 2.11
N PRO A 34 12.72 2.27 2.37
CA PRO A 34 13.92 2.08 3.19
C PRO A 34 13.59 1.51 4.58
N GLY A 35 14.28 0.43 4.96
CA GLY A 35 14.10 -0.24 6.25
C GLY A 35 12.81 -1.06 6.38
N GLN A 36 12.00 -1.18 5.31
CA GLN A 36 10.84 -2.06 5.28
C GLN A 36 11.28 -3.50 5.03
N ASP A 37 10.63 -4.43 5.71
CA ASP A 37 10.80 -5.87 5.58
C ASP A 37 9.43 -6.56 5.41
N ALA A 38 9.44 -7.89 5.27
CA ALA A 38 8.21 -8.67 5.08
C ALA A 38 7.25 -8.59 6.28
N GLN A 39 7.77 -8.40 7.50
CA GLN A 39 6.92 -8.32 8.69
C GLN A 39 6.18 -6.98 8.72
N THR A 40 6.91 -5.88 8.63
CA THR A 40 6.35 -4.52 8.61
C THR A 40 5.42 -4.31 7.42
N TRP A 41 5.72 -4.91 6.26
CA TRP A 41 4.80 -4.91 5.13
C TRP A 41 3.50 -5.69 5.41
N GLY A 42 3.61 -6.87 6.03
CA GLY A 42 2.43 -7.64 6.46
C GLY A 42 1.57 -6.88 7.47
N GLU A 43 2.18 -6.13 8.38
CA GLU A 43 1.48 -5.25 9.33
C GLU A 43 0.70 -4.14 8.59
N ASP A 44 1.31 -3.48 7.60
CA ASP A 44 0.65 -2.46 6.79
C ASP A 44 -0.58 -3.03 6.04
N LEU A 45 -0.44 -4.23 5.44
CA LEU A 45 -1.52 -4.94 4.77
C LEU A 45 -2.67 -5.30 5.73
N ALA A 46 -2.33 -5.80 6.92
CA ALA A 46 -3.31 -6.13 7.95
C ALA A 46 -4.08 -4.90 8.43
N ILE A 47 -3.38 -3.78 8.65
CA ILE A 47 -4.01 -2.51 9.02
C ILE A 47 -5.00 -2.07 7.92
N ALA A 48 -4.60 -2.12 6.65
CA ALA A 48 -5.46 -1.73 5.54
C ALA A 48 -6.73 -2.59 5.44
N ARG A 49 -6.61 -3.90 5.65
CA ARG A 49 -7.75 -4.82 5.78
C ARG A 49 -8.67 -4.43 6.94
N ASP A 50 -8.09 -4.19 8.12
CA ASP A 50 -8.84 -4.02 9.38
C ASP A 50 -9.56 -2.68 9.49
N ILE A 51 -9.08 -1.64 8.80
CA ILE A 51 -9.78 -0.36 8.67
C ILE A 51 -11.13 -0.53 7.94
N GLY A 52 -11.27 -1.57 7.11
CA GLY A 52 -12.46 -1.81 6.29
C GLY A 52 -12.49 -0.97 5.02
N LEU A 53 -11.34 -0.82 4.36
CA LEU A 53 -11.25 -0.13 3.07
C LEU A 53 -12.00 -0.90 1.96
N ASP A 54 -12.54 -0.19 0.99
CA ASP A 54 -13.18 -0.77 -0.20
C ASP A 54 -12.15 -1.28 -1.22
N GLY A 55 -10.93 -0.77 -1.16
CA GLY A 55 -9.82 -1.21 -1.99
C GLY A 55 -8.46 -0.65 -1.59
N VAL A 56 -7.41 -1.19 -2.20
CA VAL A 56 -6.01 -0.84 -1.96
C VAL A 56 -5.25 -0.95 -3.26
N ASP A 57 -4.34 -0.02 -3.49
CA ASP A 57 -3.33 -0.11 -4.55
C ASP A 57 -1.96 -0.48 -3.97
N LEU A 58 -1.32 -1.50 -4.55
CA LEU A 58 0.03 -1.93 -4.17
C LEU A 58 1.06 -1.38 -5.16
N TYR A 59 1.85 -0.40 -4.72
CA TYR A 59 2.88 0.24 -5.55
C TYR A 59 4.29 -0.01 -5.05
N ALA A 60 5.18 -0.40 -5.98
CA ALA A 60 6.60 -0.44 -5.70
C ALA A 60 7.16 0.99 -5.59
N LEU A 61 7.98 1.24 -4.57
CA LEU A 61 8.74 2.47 -4.50
C LEU A 61 9.69 2.57 -5.71
N ASN A 62 9.54 3.65 -6.48
CA ASN A 62 10.48 4.03 -7.53
C ASN A 62 11.45 5.10 -7.02
N VAL A 63 12.75 4.85 -7.16
CA VAL A 63 13.80 5.79 -6.71
C VAL A 63 14.24 6.64 -7.89
N LEU A 64 13.90 7.92 -7.86
CA LEU A 64 14.23 8.87 -8.92
C LEU A 64 15.53 9.64 -8.59
N PRO A 65 16.51 9.74 -9.52
CA PRO A 65 17.89 10.18 -9.24
C PRO A 65 18.08 11.63 -8.77
N ASN A 66 17.04 12.48 -8.79
CA ASN A 66 17.13 13.87 -8.33
C ASN A 66 16.25 14.17 -7.10
N THR A 67 15.62 13.17 -6.53
CA THR A 67 14.79 13.32 -5.31
C THR A 67 15.65 13.25 -4.05
N PRO A 68 15.16 13.77 -2.90
CA PRO A 68 15.86 13.61 -1.62
C PRO A 68 16.20 12.15 -1.32
N LEU A 69 15.29 11.22 -1.63
CA LEU A 69 15.52 9.79 -1.45
C LEU A 69 16.55 9.24 -2.44
N GLY A 70 16.45 9.60 -3.73
CA GLY A 70 17.44 9.21 -4.74
C GLY A 70 18.86 9.62 -4.36
N LYS A 71 19.05 10.87 -3.92
CA LYS A 71 20.34 11.36 -3.44
C LYS A 71 20.81 10.67 -2.15
N ALA A 72 19.89 10.24 -1.29
CA ALA A 72 20.24 9.51 -0.07
C ALA A 72 20.70 8.08 -0.38
N VAL A 73 20.06 7.41 -1.35
CA VAL A 73 20.46 6.09 -1.84
C VAL A 73 21.81 6.17 -2.57
N GLU A 74 21.96 7.12 -3.50
CA GLU A 74 23.20 7.31 -4.27
C GLU A 74 24.41 7.58 -3.37
N ASN A 75 24.24 8.39 -2.32
CA ASN A 75 25.30 8.69 -1.35
C ASN A 75 25.45 7.64 -0.24
N GLY A 76 24.75 6.50 -0.32
CA GLY A 76 24.84 5.42 0.66
C GLY A 76 24.31 5.75 2.06
N ARG A 77 23.52 6.82 2.22
CA ARG A 77 22.90 7.20 3.51
C ARG A 77 21.71 6.32 3.89
N THR A 78 21.11 5.67 2.90
CA THR A 78 20.05 4.69 3.10
C THR A 78 20.09 3.66 1.99
N THR A 79 19.55 2.48 2.24
CA THR A 79 19.34 1.46 1.22
C THR A 79 17.84 1.33 0.94
N VAL A 80 17.53 0.79 -0.24
CA VAL A 80 16.20 0.32 -0.59
C VAL A 80 16.30 -1.17 -0.94
N PRO A 81 15.21 -1.94 -0.80
CA PRO A 81 15.25 -3.35 -1.15
C PRO A 81 15.58 -3.57 -2.63
N SER A 82 16.34 -4.63 -2.88
CA SER A 82 16.72 -5.08 -4.22
C SER A 82 15.48 -5.41 -5.07
N PRO A 83 15.62 -5.55 -6.41
CA PRO A 83 14.52 -6.01 -7.24
C PRO A 83 13.91 -7.35 -6.80
N ALA A 84 14.73 -8.28 -6.29
CA ALA A 84 14.26 -9.58 -5.80
C ALA A 84 13.44 -9.42 -4.52
N GLU A 85 13.92 -8.65 -3.54
CA GLU A 85 13.19 -8.38 -2.31
C GLU A 85 11.87 -7.64 -2.58
N ARG A 86 11.86 -6.66 -3.50
CA ARG A 86 10.61 -5.99 -3.90
C ARG A 86 9.62 -6.92 -4.59
N ARG A 87 10.09 -7.87 -5.40
CA ARG A 87 9.23 -8.92 -5.96
C ARG A 87 8.60 -9.75 -4.85
N ASP A 88 9.39 -10.15 -3.85
CA ASP A 88 8.90 -11.00 -2.77
C ASP A 88 7.87 -10.26 -1.90
N LEU A 89 8.06 -8.96 -1.62
CA LEU A 89 7.05 -8.11 -0.98
C LEU A 89 5.77 -7.97 -1.82
N TYR A 90 5.90 -7.82 -3.14
CA TYR A 90 4.74 -7.77 -4.03
C TYR A 90 3.94 -9.08 -3.99
N LEU A 91 4.62 -10.22 -4.12
CA LEU A 91 3.98 -11.54 -4.05
C LEU A 91 3.30 -11.77 -2.70
N GLN A 92 3.95 -11.40 -1.59
CA GLN A 92 3.34 -11.43 -0.27
C GLN A 92 2.05 -10.60 -0.21
N GLY A 93 2.05 -9.41 -0.82
CA GLY A 93 0.86 -8.56 -0.90
C GLY A 93 -0.26 -9.20 -1.72
N CYS A 94 0.07 -9.79 -2.87
CA CYS A 94 -0.90 -10.52 -3.69
C CYS A 94 -1.52 -11.70 -2.93
N ASP A 95 -0.68 -12.54 -2.32
CA ASP A 95 -1.11 -13.72 -1.58
C ASP A 95 -2.01 -13.32 -0.39
N PHE A 96 -1.60 -12.29 0.36
CA PHE A 96 -2.39 -11.76 1.48
C PHE A 96 -3.76 -11.25 1.05
N MET A 97 -3.82 -10.51 -0.06
CA MET A 97 -5.08 -9.94 -0.56
C MET A 97 -6.02 -11.04 -1.07
N ASP A 98 -5.48 -12.05 -1.77
CA ASP A 98 -6.25 -13.21 -2.24
C ASP A 98 -6.81 -14.02 -1.05
N ASP A 99 -5.97 -14.29 -0.04
CA ASP A 99 -6.36 -14.96 1.21
C ASP A 99 -7.42 -14.16 1.99
N ALA A 100 -7.39 -12.83 1.92
CA ALA A 100 -8.39 -11.94 2.51
C ALA A 100 -9.69 -11.86 1.68
N GLY A 101 -9.75 -12.51 0.51
CA GLY A 101 -10.90 -12.51 -0.39
C GLY A 101 -11.03 -11.25 -1.25
N TRP A 102 -9.96 -10.46 -1.36
CA TRP A 102 -9.93 -9.26 -2.19
C TRP A 102 -9.69 -9.66 -3.64
N ARG A 103 -10.35 -8.96 -4.56
CA ARG A 103 -10.23 -9.23 -5.99
C ARG A 103 -9.22 -8.26 -6.62
N CYS A 104 -8.22 -8.82 -7.30
CA CYS A 104 -7.36 -8.06 -8.20
C CYS A 104 -8.15 -7.56 -9.41
N ILE A 105 -8.25 -6.24 -9.56
CA ILE A 105 -8.96 -5.57 -10.66
C ILE A 105 -7.97 -5.14 -11.76
N SER A 106 -6.79 -4.69 -11.37
CA SER A 106 -5.74 -4.23 -12.29
C SER A 106 -4.36 -4.62 -11.78
N ASN A 107 -3.30 -4.22 -12.48
CA ASN A 107 -1.92 -4.57 -12.13
C ASN A 107 -1.52 -4.22 -10.68
N SER A 108 -2.10 -3.17 -10.11
CA SER A 108 -1.82 -2.72 -8.73
C SER A 108 -3.07 -2.68 -7.84
N HIS A 109 -4.28 -2.66 -8.43
CA HIS A 109 -5.50 -2.35 -7.70
C HIS A 109 -6.25 -3.61 -7.26
N TRP A 110 -6.56 -3.65 -5.96
CA TRP A 110 -7.34 -4.69 -5.31
C TRP A 110 -8.59 -4.07 -4.69
N ALA A 111 -9.72 -4.74 -4.82
CA ALA A 111 -10.97 -4.30 -4.21
C ALA A 111 -11.65 -5.42 -3.45
N VAL A 112 -12.35 -5.04 -2.38
CA VAL A 112 -13.26 -5.95 -1.70
C VAL A 112 -14.46 -6.22 -2.62
N PRO A 113 -14.87 -7.48 -2.83
CA PRO A 113 -16.09 -7.77 -3.58
C PRO A 113 -17.33 -7.30 -2.82
N HIS A 114 -17.87 -6.14 -3.18
CA HIS A 114 -19.18 -5.69 -2.69
C HIS A 114 -20.28 -6.23 -3.61
N ALA A 115 -21.46 -6.58 -3.06
CA ALA A 115 -22.60 -7.05 -3.85
C ALA A 115 -23.08 -6.07 -4.95
N ASN A 116 -22.64 -4.80 -4.93
CA ASN A 116 -23.09 -3.73 -5.83
C ASN A 116 -21.97 -2.84 -6.43
N ALA A 117 -20.69 -3.20 -6.34
CA ALA A 117 -19.63 -2.33 -6.88
C ALA A 117 -19.48 -2.47 -8.40
N ILE A 118 -19.83 -1.40 -9.14
CA ILE A 118 -19.54 -1.25 -10.56
C ILE A 118 -18.05 -0.89 -10.70
N SER A 119 -17.24 -1.84 -11.16
CA SER A 119 -15.86 -1.58 -11.57
C SER A 119 -15.87 -0.78 -12.86
N ILE A 120 -15.70 0.55 -12.77
CA ILE A 120 -15.27 1.35 -13.93
C ILE A 120 -13.75 1.28 -13.96
N THR A 121 -13.21 0.26 -14.63
CA THR A 121 -11.84 0.29 -15.13
C THR A 121 -11.80 1.27 -16.29
N CYS A 122 -11.04 2.36 -16.13
CA CYS A 122 -10.61 3.22 -17.24
C CYS A 122 -9.68 2.45 -18.20
#